data_AF-A0A661T046-F1
#
_entry.id   AF-A0A661T046-F1
#
_cell.length_a   1.000
_cell.length_b   1.000
_cell.length_c   1.000
_cell.angle_alpha   90.00
_cell.angle_beta   90.00
_cell.angle_gamma   90.00
#
_symmetry.space_group_name_H-M   'P 1'
#
loop_
_entity.id
_entity.type
_entity.pdbx_description
1 polymer ?
#
loop_
_entity_poly.entity_id
_entity_poly.type
_entity_poly.pdbx_seq_one_letter_code
_entity_poly.pdbx_strand_id
1 'polypeptide(L)'
;MWRNLHTAQGELCRTYYRWREVALEVAGPDANPLDIGLKAAEMIGKDFGKSLLPRLNWLKGEEAFLMNLGRALAGIWATEGGIAMAEKGEGPGEILIRCTRCPWPSVAKEFGVPMEEVALTRERFFQSILGDVSVFFNIGLKIEMLKAIPRGEGEYLFKLSKDNQA
;
A
#
# COMPACT_ATOMS: atom_id res chain seq x y z
N MET A 1 20.13 9.52 14.96
CA MET A 1 19.20 8.47 14.48
C MET A 1 17.93 9.07 13.88
N TRP A 2 17.23 9.97 14.59
CA TRP A 2 16.00 10.66 14.12
C TRP A 2 16.14 11.37 12.77
N ARG A 3 17.17 12.20 12.59
CA ARG A 3 17.44 12.89 11.33
C ARG A 3 17.63 11.92 10.15
N ASN A 4 18.41 10.86 10.37
CA ASN A 4 18.70 9.87 9.33
C ASN A 4 17.45 9.09 8.90
N LEU A 5 16.53 8.80 9.83
CA LEU A 5 15.24 8.15 9.53
C LEU A 5 14.38 9.04 8.61
N HIS A 6 14.24 10.33 8.93
CA HIS A 6 13.46 11.24 8.10
C HIS A 6 14.10 11.50 6.73
N THR A 7 15.43 11.55 6.65
CA THR A 7 16.14 11.59 5.36
C THR A 7 15.84 10.34 4.53
N ALA A 8 15.91 9.15 5.13
CA ALA A 8 15.58 7.90 4.44
C ALA A 8 14.12 7.89 3.97
N GLN A 9 13.16 8.29 4.82
CA GLN A 9 11.74 8.42 4.48
C GLN A 9 11.53 9.34 3.26
N GLY A 10 12.20 10.50 3.24
CA GLY A 10 12.12 11.42 2.11
C GLY A 10 12.67 10.83 0.81
N GLU A 11 13.74 10.05 0.88
CA GLU A 11 14.35 9.45 -0.30
C GLU A 11 13.63 8.20 -0.82
N LEU A 12 12.89 7.46 0.02
CA LEU A 12 12.13 6.28 -0.43
C LEU A 12 11.16 6.62 -1.57
N CYS A 13 10.34 7.65 -1.37
CA CYS A 13 9.36 8.09 -2.37
C CYS A 13 10.03 8.65 -3.64
N ARG A 14 11.09 9.46 -3.48
CA ARG A 14 11.81 10.03 -4.63
C ARG A 14 12.52 8.96 -5.43
N THR A 15 13.12 7.99 -4.76
CA THR A 15 13.81 6.88 -5.41
C THR A 15 12.84 6.09 -6.28
N TYR A 16 11.62 5.81 -5.79
CA TYR A 16 10.59 5.18 -6.62
C TYR A 16 10.32 5.95 -7.92
N TYR A 17 10.08 7.27 -7.85
CA TYR A 17 9.77 8.05 -9.05
C TYR A 17 10.97 8.21 -9.99
N ARG A 18 12.20 8.33 -9.47
CA ARG A 18 13.42 8.28 -10.30
C ARG A 18 13.54 6.95 -11.05
N TRP A 19 13.27 5.82 -10.38
CA TRP A 19 13.26 4.51 -11.06
C TRP A 19 12.15 4.38 -12.09
N ARG A 20 11.00 5.01 -11.85
CA ARG A 20 9.92 5.09 -12.84
C ARG A 20 10.34 5.88 -14.08
N GLU A 21 11.03 7.02 -13.94
CA GLU A 21 11.58 7.78 -15.07
C GLU A 21 12.59 6.95 -15.87
N VAL A 22 13.53 6.29 -15.19
CA VAL A 22 14.48 5.37 -15.85
C VAL A 22 13.75 4.25 -16.59
N ALA A 23 12.73 3.64 -15.97
CA ALA A 23 11.95 2.59 -16.61
C ALA A 23 11.21 3.08 -17.87
N LEU A 24 10.68 4.31 -17.85
CA LEU A 24 10.04 4.94 -19.00
C LEU A 24 11.03 5.20 -20.13
N GLU A 25 12.21 5.75 -19.83
CA GLU A 25 13.25 5.99 -20.83
C GLU A 25 13.71 4.68 -21.49
N VAL A 26 13.86 3.60 -20.70
CA VAL A 26 14.23 2.28 -21.21
C VAL A 26 13.12 1.64 -22.04
N ALA A 27 11.85 1.81 -21.64
CA ALA A 27 10.70 1.23 -22.33
C ALA A 27 10.39 1.91 -23.68
N GLY A 28 10.83 3.17 -23.85
CA GLY A 28 10.67 3.94 -25.07
C GLY A 28 9.39 4.78 -25.13
N PRO A 29 9.21 5.56 -26.22
CA PRO A 29 8.18 6.60 -26.31
C PRO A 29 6.74 6.09 -26.33
N ASP A 30 6.52 4.83 -26.73
CA ASP A 30 5.19 4.21 -26.80
C ASP A 30 4.74 3.61 -25.46
N ALA A 31 5.60 3.67 -24.43
CA ALA A 31 5.30 3.09 -23.13
C ALA A 31 4.23 3.89 -22.39
N ASN A 32 3.22 3.20 -21.85
CA ASN A 32 2.22 3.82 -20.98
C ASN A 32 2.76 3.95 -19.55
N PRO A 33 2.89 5.17 -19.00
CA PRO A 33 3.42 5.37 -17.65
C PRO A 33 2.59 4.71 -16.55
N LEU A 34 1.27 4.66 -16.71
CA LEU A 34 0.40 4.01 -15.73
C LEU A 34 0.66 2.51 -15.65
N ASP A 35 0.87 1.83 -16.78
CA ASP A 35 1.12 0.39 -16.81
C ASP A 35 2.44 0.05 -16.10
N ILE A 36 3.47 0.87 -16.30
CA ILE A 36 4.75 0.75 -15.60
C ILE A 36 4.54 0.95 -14.09
N GLY A 37 3.84 2.01 -13.69
CA GLY A 37 3.55 2.30 -12.28
C GLY A 37 2.78 1.16 -11.61
N LEU A 38 1.73 0.65 -12.25
CA LEU A 38 0.92 -0.46 -11.76
C LEU A 38 1.74 -1.75 -11.64
N LYS A 39 2.63 -2.02 -12.60
CA LYS A 39 3.49 -3.20 -12.55
C LYS A 39 4.52 -3.10 -11.43
N ALA A 40 5.13 -1.94 -11.24
CA ALA A 40 6.04 -1.68 -10.12
C ALA A 40 5.32 -1.86 -8.77
N ALA A 41 4.13 -1.26 -8.61
CA ALA A 41 3.31 -1.40 -7.42
C ALA A 41 2.94 -2.87 -7.12
N GLU A 42 2.58 -3.64 -8.14
CA GLU A 42 2.31 -5.07 -8.00
C GLU A 42 3.51 -5.85 -7.49
N MET A 43 4.68 -5.65 -8.11
CA MET A 43 5.90 -6.39 -7.77
C MET A 43 6.36 -6.06 -6.35
N ILE A 44 6.42 -4.77 -6.00
CA ILE A 44 6.80 -4.33 -4.66
C ILE A 44 5.76 -4.84 -3.64
N GLY A 45 4.46 -4.78 -3.96
CA GLY A 45 3.40 -5.28 -3.09
C GLY A 45 3.55 -6.77 -2.76
N LYS A 46 3.85 -7.62 -3.75
CA LYS A 46 4.11 -9.05 -3.52
C LYS A 46 5.29 -9.26 -2.57
N ASP A 47 6.39 -8.54 -2.77
CA ASP A 47 7.57 -8.68 -1.89
C ASP A 47 7.28 -8.20 -0.46
N PHE A 48 6.48 -7.15 -0.29
CA PHE A 48 5.97 -6.77 1.03
C PHE A 48 5.10 -7.88 1.64
N GLY A 49 4.18 -8.48 0.87
CA GLY A 49 3.36 -9.60 1.34
C GLY A 49 4.18 -10.74 1.92
N LYS A 50 5.20 -11.20 1.20
CA LYS A 50 6.15 -12.23 1.69
C LYS A 50 6.84 -11.82 2.97
N SER A 51 7.25 -10.55 3.08
CA SER A 51 7.94 -10.03 4.28
C SER A 51 7.06 -10.01 5.53
N LEU A 52 5.73 -9.99 5.37
CA LEU A 52 4.78 -9.99 6.48
C LEU A 52 4.50 -11.39 7.03
N LEU A 53 4.67 -12.45 6.23
CA LEU A 53 4.29 -13.83 6.60
C LEU A 53 4.83 -14.26 7.97
N PRO A 54 6.11 -14.04 8.33
CA PRO A 54 6.65 -14.47 9.62
C PRO A 54 6.05 -13.72 10.83
N ARG A 55 5.39 -12.57 10.59
CA ARG A 55 4.83 -11.70 11.64
C ARG A 55 3.33 -11.94 11.85
N LEU A 56 2.70 -12.70 10.96
CA LEU A 56 1.28 -13.03 11.00
C LEU A 56 1.07 -14.39 11.66
N ASN A 57 0.02 -14.52 12.47
CA ASN A 57 -0.27 -15.76 13.19
C ASN A 57 -1.77 -16.03 13.25
N TRP A 58 -2.22 -16.97 12.44
CA TRP A 58 -3.63 -17.38 12.38
C TRP A 58 -4.12 -18.07 13.65
N LEU A 59 -3.26 -18.73 14.42
CA LEU A 59 -3.64 -19.43 15.66
C LEU A 59 -4.15 -18.48 16.76
N LYS A 60 -3.93 -17.17 16.60
CA LYS A 60 -4.49 -16.14 17.50
C LYS A 60 -5.96 -15.84 17.24
N GLY A 61 -6.58 -16.49 16.25
CA GLY A 61 -7.96 -16.27 15.83
C GLY A 61 -8.07 -15.21 14.74
N GLU A 62 -9.18 -15.27 13.99
CA GLU A 62 -9.42 -14.45 12.79
C GLU A 62 -9.35 -12.96 13.09
N GLU A 63 -10.02 -12.49 14.16
CA GLU A 63 -10.04 -11.08 14.53
C GLU A 63 -8.64 -10.54 14.87
N ALA A 64 -7.86 -11.29 15.65
CA ALA A 64 -6.50 -10.89 16.01
C ALA A 64 -5.56 -10.92 14.79
N PHE A 65 -5.75 -11.89 13.89
CA PHE A 65 -5.01 -11.98 12.64
C PHE A 65 -5.26 -10.76 11.75
N LEU A 66 -6.54 -10.44 11.47
CA LEU A 66 -6.92 -9.34 10.60
C LEU A 66 -6.49 -7.99 11.17
N MET A 67 -6.64 -7.79 12.49
CA MET A 67 -6.14 -6.59 13.15
C MET A 67 -4.62 -6.46 13.05
N ASN A 68 -3.87 -7.56 13.22
CA ASN A 68 -2.41 -7.54 13.08
C ASN A 68 -1.98 -7.24 11.64
N LEU A 69 -2.66 -7.84 10.65
CA LEU A 69 -2.45 -7.55 9.24
C LEU A 69 -2.74 -6.06 8.93
N GLY A 70 -3.89 -5.55 9.34
CA GLY A 70 -4.25 -4.14 9.14
C GLY A 70 -3.23 -3.17 9.77
N ARG A 71 -2.74 -3.47 10.98
CA ARG A 71 -1.67 -2.70 11.62
C ARG A 71 -0.35 -2.78 10.87
N ALA A 72 0.00 -3.94 10.33
CA ALA A 72 1.20 -4.10 9.50
C ALA A 72 1.10 -3.28 8.21
N LEU A 73 -0.06 -3.28 7.55
CA LEU A 73 -0.35 -2.46 6.38
C LEU A 73 -0.28 -0.96 6.71
N ALA A 74 -0.86 -0.53 7.84
CA ALA A 74 -0.74 0.84 8.32
C ALA A 74 0.74 1.22 8.58
N GLY A 75 1.53 0.29 9.11
CA GLY A 75 2.95 0.46 9.39
C GLY A 75 3.80 0.77 8.16
N ILE A 76 3.36 0.40 6.95
CA ILE A 76 4.06 0.72 5.70
C ILE A 76 4.16 2.25 5.52
N TRP A 77 3.06 2.98 5.76
CA TRP A 77 3.09 4.44 5.71
C TRP A 77 4.05 5.03 6.73
N ALA A 78 4.16 4.45 7.93
CA ALA A 78 5.10 4.95 8.95
C ALA A 78 6.56 4.82 8.47
N THR A 79 6.90 3.75 7.75
CA THR A 79 8.22 3.58 7.11
C THR A 79 8.46 4.60 5.98
N GLU A 80 7.41 5.04 5.30
CA GLU A 80 7.47 6.05 4.24
C GLU A 80 7.45 7.50 4.79
N GLY A 81 7.16 7.71 6.09
CA GLY A 81 7.03 9.04 6.71
C GLY A 81 5.60 9.59 6.76
N GLY A 82 4.61 8.74 6.50
CA GLY A 82 3.19 9.03 6.69
C GLY A 82 2.67 8.76 8.10
N ILE A 83 1.40 9.10 8.33
CA ILE A 83 0.67 8.84 9.57
C ILE A 83 -0.53 7.98 9.20
N ALA A 84 -0.56 6.76 9.74
CA ALA A 84 -1.63 5.81 9.49
C ALA A 84 -1.92 4.96 10.72
N MET A 85 -3.14 4.44 10.78
CA MET A 85 -3.64 3.57 11.84
C MET A 85 -4.60 2.53 11.27
N ALA A 86 -4.83 1.48 12.04
CA ALA A 86 -5.84 0.46 11.74
C ALA A 86 -6.81 0.32 12.92
N GLU A 87 -8.09 0.29 12.61
CA GLU A 87 -9.20 0.21 13.57
C GLU A 87 -10.22 -0.84 13.12
N LYS A 88 -11.08 -1.28 14.03
CA LYS A 88 -12.16 -2.22 13.68
C LYS A 88 -13.20 -1.49 12.82
N GLY A 89 -13.68 -2.16 11.78
CA GLY A 89 -14.84 -1.74 11.01
C GLY A 89 -16.15 -2.06 11.73
N GLU A 90 -17.26 -1.79 11.05
CA GLU A 90 -18.60 -2.05 11.58
C GLU A 90 -18.98 -3.54 11.46
N GLY A 91 -18.51 -4.22 10.40
CA GLY A 91 -18.77 -5.63 10.16
C GLY A 91 -17.82 -6.58 10.91
N PRO A 92 -18.26 -7.83 11.19
CA PRO A 92 -17.38 -8.87 11.71
C PRO A 92 -16.18 -9.11 10.78
N GLY A 93 -14.96 -9.06 11.32
CA GLY A 93 -13.74 -9.26 10.53
C GLY A 93 -13.41 -8.11 9.58
N GLU A 94 -14.05 -6.95 9.71
CA GLU A 94 -13.68 -5.77 8.95
C GLU A 94 -12.64 -4.94 9.71
N ILE A 95 -11.62 -4.49 8.99
CA ILE A 95 -10.57 -3.60 9.51
C ILE A 95 -10.48 -2.39 8.58
N LEU A 96 -10.61 -1.21 9.16
CA LEU A 96 -10.40 0.05 8.45
C LEU A 96 -8.96 0.51 8.66
N ILE A 97 -8.30 0.86 7.56
CA ILE A 97 -6.93 1.35 7.56
C ILE A 97 -6.96 2.77 7.03
N ARG A 98 -6.57 3.72 7.89
CA ARG A 98 -6.67 5.15 7.61
C ARG A 98 -5.30 5.78 7.57
N CYS A 99 -5.01 6.55 6.53
CA CYS A 99 -3.81 7.37 6.45
C CYS A 99 -4.20 8.84 6.25
N THR A 100 -3.95 9.65 7.27
CA THR A 100 -4.29 11.08 7.29
C THR A 100 -3.15 11.96 6.78
N ARG A 101 -1.95 11.39 6.63
CA ARG A 101 -0.79 12.06 6.03
C ARG A 101 -0.01 11.07 5.19
N CYS A 102 -0.01 11.27 3.87
CA CYS A 102 0.76 10.47 2.94
C CYS A 102 1.77 11.37 2.19
N PRO A 103 3.07 11.02 2.13
CA PRO A 103 4.07 11.83 1.44
C PRO A 103 4.02 11.68 -0.09
N TRP A 104 3.44 10.58 -0.59
CA TRP A 104 3.47 10.22 -2.01
C TRP A 104 2.85 11.23 -2.96
N PRO A 105 1.68 11.85 -2.68
CA PRO A 105 1.10 12.85 -3.58
C PRO A 105 1.98 14.09 -3.72
N SER A 106 2.67 14.50 -2.65
CA SER A 106 3.58 15.65 -2.69
C SER A 106 4.79 15.36 -3.56
N VAL A 107 5.41 14.18 -3.38
CA VAL A 107 6.56 13.80 -4.19
C VAL A 107 6.15 13.55 -5.65
N ALA A 108 5.00 12.92 -5.91
CA ALA A 108 4.48 12.73 -7.27
C ALA A 108 4.40 14.04 -8.07
N LYS A 109 4.00 15.15 -7.41
CA LYS A 109 3.98 16.48 -8.03
C LYS A 109 5.37 16.99 -8.41
N GLU A 110 6.41 16.69 -7.62
CA GLU A 110 7.81 17.04 -7.95
C GLU A 110 8.24 16.39 -9.28
N PHE A 111 7.68 15.22 -9.62
CA PHE A 111 7.99 14.43 -10.81
C PHE A 111 6.91 14.52 -11.92
N GLY A 112 5.94 15.44 -11.80
CA GLY A 112 4.88 15.59 -12.80
C GLY A 112 3.95 14.38 -12.98
N VAL A 113 3.87 13.50 -11.98
CA VAL A 113 3.04 12.28 -12.06
C VAL A 113 1.57 12.60 -11.75
N PRO A 114 0.61 12.11 -12.57
CA PRO A 114 -0.82 12.31 -12.33
C PRO A 114 -1.28 11.74 -10.98
N MET A 115 -2.14 12.48 -10.28
CA MET A 115 -2.69 12.03 -8.99
C MET A 115 -3.47 10.72 -9.08
N GLU A 116 -4.14 10.46 -10.20
CA GLU A 116 -4.85 9.21 -10.41
C GLU A 116 -3.90 8.00 -10.47
N GLU A 117 -2.72 8.16 -11.06
CA GLU A 117 -1.69 7.12 -11.02
C GLU A 117 -1.25 6.84 -9.57
N VAL A 118 -1.10 7.88 -8.74
CA VAL A 118 -0.75 7.71 -7.31
C VAL A 118 -1.83 6.91 -6.56
N ALA A 119 -3.10 7.17 -6.83
CA ALA A 119 -4.22 6.45 -6.22
C ALA A 119 -4.25 4.98 -6.67
N LEU A 120 -4.21 4.73 -7.98
CA LEU A 120 -4.30 3.38 -8.56
C LEU A 120 -3.10 2.51 -8.19
N THR A 121 -1.89 3.07 -8.21
CA THR A 121 -0.68 2.33 -7.80
C THR A 121 -0.70 2.00 -6.32
N ARG A 122 -1.20 2.89 -5.45
CA ARG A 122 -1.35 2.60 -4.02
C ARG A 122 -2.37 1.49 -3.78
N GLU A 123 -3.50 1.52 -4.47
CA GLU A 123 -4.51 0.46 -4.39
C GLU A 123 -3.96 -0.88 -4.87
N ARG A 124 -3.33 -0.90 -6.06
CA ARG A 124 -2.71 -2.10 -6.63
C ARG A 124 -1.64 -2.69 -5.70
N PHE A 125 -0.82 -1.83 -5.07
CA PHE A 125 0.19 -2.23 -4.11
C PHE A 125 -0.42 -3.01 -2.93
N PHE A 126 -1.46 -2.46 -2.29
CA PHE A 126 -2.12 -3.12 -1.17
C PHE A 126 -2.86 -4.39 -1.56
N GLN A 127 -3.54 -4.40 -2.71
CA GLN A 127 -4.17 -5.61 -3.25
C GLN A 127 -3.13 -6.72 -3.48
N SER A 128 -1.96 -6.36 -3.99
CA SER A 128 -0.89 -7.32 -4.30
C SER A 128 -0.24 -7.92 -3.05
N ILE A 129 -0.18 -7.17 -1.94
CA ILE A 129 0.26 -7.70 -0.63
C ILE A 129 -0.62 -8.87 -0.19
N LEU A 130 -1.94 -8.78 -0.40
CA LEU A 130 -2.87 -9.80 0.06
C LEU A 130 -2.77 -11.12 -0.71
N GLY A 131 -2.24 -11.12 -1.93
CA GLY A 131 -2.13 -12.34 -2.75
C GLY A 131 -1.35 -13.45 -2.03
N ASP A 132 -0.11 -13.18 -1.65
CA ASP A 132 0.74 -14.17 -0.98
C ASP A 132 0.25 -14.50 0.44
N VAL A 133 -0.30 -13.52 1.17
CA VAL A 133 -0.88 -13.74 2.50
C VAL A 133 -2.08 -14.69 2.42
N SER A 134 -2.95 -14.50 1.43
CA SER A 134 -4.14 -15.33 1.23
C SER A 134 -3.76 -16.77 0.90
N VAL A 135 -2.78 -16.96 0.01
CA VAL A 135 -2.28 -18.30 -0.36
C VAL A 135 -1.63 -18.99 0.83
N PHE A 136 -0.76 -18.30 1.58
CA PHE A 136 -0.01 -18.92 2.68
C PHE A 136 -0.91 -19.38 3.83
N PHE A 137 -1.90 -18.57 4.22
CA PHE A 137 -2.83 -18.93 5.29
C PHE A 137 -4.07 -19.66 4.81
N ASN A 138 -4.23 -19.85 3.50
CA ASN A 138 -5.40 -20.45 2.85
C ASN A 138 -6.72 -19.76 3.24
N ILE A 139 -6.73 -18.43 3.15
CA ILE A 139 -7.88 -17.58 3.50
C ILE A 139 -8.02 -16.51 2.42
N GLY A 140 -9.18 -16.41 1.78
CA GLY A 140 -9.46 -15.31 0.86
C GLY A 140 -9.48 -13.98 1.61
N LEU A 141 -8.64 -13.03 1.20
CA LEU A 141 -8.61 -11.67 1.76
C LEU A 141 -8.86 -10.66 0.64
N LYS A 142 -9.59 -9.60 0.98
CA LYS A 142 -9.86 -8.47 0.09
C LYS A 142 -9.49 -7.17 0.77
N ILE A 143 -8.94 -6.23 -0.01
CA ILE A 143 -8.77 -4.84 0.40
C ILE A 143 -9.32 -3.92 -0.67
N GLU A 144 -10.10 -2.93 -0.23
CA GLU A 144 -10.80 -1.98 -1.09
C GLU A 144 -10.44 -0.55 -0.68
N MET A 145 -10.07 0.29 -1.65
CA MET A 145 -9.84 1.71 -1.40
C MET A 145 -11.18 2.46 -1.43
N LEU A 146 -11.63 2.93 -0.27
CA LEU A 146 -12.86 3.70 -0.13
C LEU A 146 -12.63 5.20 -0.32
N LYS A 147 -11.46 5.69 0.11
CA LYS A 147 -11.05 7.08 -0.08
C LYS A 147 -9.58 7.19 -0.45
N ALA A 148 -9.22 8.25 -1.17
CA ALA A 148 -7.84 8.53 -1.56
C ALA A 148 -7.49 10.03 -1.48
N ILE A 149 -6.36 10.36 -0.84
CA ILE A 149 -5.82 11.74 -0.81
C ILE A 149 -5.63 12.32 -2.22
N PRO A 150 -5.06 11.60 -3.21
CA PRO A 150 -4.91 12.13 -4.56
C PRO A 150 -6.24 12.47 -5.26
N ARG A 151 -7.36 11.92 -4.79
CA ARG A 151 -8.72 12.20 -5.28
C ARG A 151 -9.41 13.34 -4.52
N GLY A 152 -8.72 14.01 -3.60
CA GLY A 152 -9.23 15.17 -2.87
C GLY A 152 -9.98 14.86 -1.57
N GLU A 153 -9.93 13.61 -1.08
CA GLU A 153 -10.75 13.17 0.05
C GLU A 153 -10.12 13.38 1.44
N GLY A 154 -8.97 14.05 1.49
CA GLY A 154 -8.27 14.42 2.75
C GLY A 154 -7.58 13.27 3.48
N GLU A 155 -7.94 12.02 3.20
CA GLU A 155 -7.32 10.81 3.76
C GLU A 155 -7.33 9.66 2.75
N TYR A 156 -6.49 8.66 2.97
CA TYR A 156 -6.75 7.33 2.45
C TYR A 156 -7.59 6.56 3.46
N LEU A 157 -8.60 5.85 2.98
CA LEU A 157 -9.37 4.89 3.75
C LEU A 157 -9.42 3.60 2.97
N PHE A 158 -8.88 2.53 3.54
CA PHE A 158 -8.97 1.18 2.99
C PHE A 158 -9.80 0.31 3.92
N LYS A 159 -10.60 -0.58 3.34
CA LYS A 159 -11.31 -1.63 4.08
C LYS A 159 -10.66 -2.97 3.77
N LEU A 160 -10.08 -3.60 4.78
CA LEU A 160 -9.59 -4.98 4.75
C LEU A 160 -10.67 -5.90 5.31
N SER A 161 -10.97 -6.98 4.60
CA SER A 161 -11.91 -8.01 5.05
C SER A 161 -11.49 -9.38 4.52
N LYS A 162 -12.11 -10.42 5.05
CA LYS A 162 -12.15 -11.72 4.37
C LYS A 162 -12.98 -11.60 3.08
N ASP A 163 -12.60 -12.34 2.06
CA ASP A 163 -13.44 -12.55 0.89
C ASP A 163 -14.44 -13.66 1.23
N ASN A 164 -15.74 -13.34 1.18
CA ASN A 164 -16.80 -14.30 1.50
C ASN A 164 -17.15 -15.22 0.33
N GLN A 165 -16.36 -15.20 -0.75
CA GLN A 165 -16.46 -16.19 -1.81
C GLN A 165 -15.75 -17.48 -1.37
N ALA A 166 -16.54 -18.35 -0.73
CA ALA A 166 -16.23 -19.75 -0.49
C ALA A 166 -16.51 -20.58 -1.75
#